data_AF-A0A3Q9QSK0-F1
#
_entry.id   AF-A0A3Q9QSK0-F1
#
_cell.length_a   1.000
_cell.length_b   1.000
_cell.length_c   1.000
_cell.angle_alpha   90.00
_cell.angle_beta   90.00
_cell.angle_gamma   90.00
#
_symmetry.space_group_name_H-M   'P 1'
#
loop_
_entity.id
_entity.type
_entity.pdbx_description
1 polymer ?
#
loop_
_entity_poly.entity_id
_entity_poly.type
_entity_poly.pdbx_seq_one_letter_code
_entity_poly.pdbx_strand_id
1 'polypeptide(L)'
;MDILISSATHRSGSTMLQRIFNARENTLIWGEHKGVLTDFCNLQKKLNNYSSRFKKQRISYFNTNENPSNWIATMNPSNEFINNAVHQSVKAFLDNLYAQHRETHDIIGFKEVRYGQDELELFRKCYPKAKIILLVRDPRDVWKSHSFNLRIEAYNNSLIKFIQKWKNHVSYYMDFAKKDPKTYFLKYEDIIERKPETINMLLDAANITIEELNSVLNVKISGIKKGPNNPSDLQQIENMCKNIMEQLNYSIEA
;
A
#
# COMPACT_ATOMS: atom_id res chain seq x y z
N MET A 1 -2.13 -12.73 7.39
CA MET A 1 -1.75 -12.25 6.04
C MET A 1 -0.35 -12.66 5.64
N ASP A 2 -0.21 -13.08 4.39
CA ASP A 2 1.07 -13.53 3.81
C ASP A 2 1.60 -12.52 2.79
N ILE A 3 0.72 -11.83 2.06
CA ILE A 3 1.10 -10.92 0.97
C ILE A 3 0.30 -9.60 1.02
N LEU A 4 0.99 -8.49 0.79
CA LEU A 4 0.38 -7.20 0.45
C LEU A 4 0.93 -6.74 -0.90
N ILE A 5 0.04 -6.49 -1.87
CA ILE A 5 0.40 -5.77 -3.09
C ILE A 5 0.00 -4.31 -2.91
N SER A 6 0.97 -3.40 -2.86
CA SER A 6 0.73 -1.96 -2.77
C SER A 6 1.24 -1.27 -4.01
N SER A 7 0.37 -0.55 -4.74
CA SER A 7 0.83 0.32 -5.82
C SER A 7 0.88 1.77 -5.41
N ALA A 8 1.89 2.49 -5.92
CA ALA A 8 2.10 3.89 -5.58
C ALA A 8 0.87 4.76 -5.88
N THR A 9 0.12 4.43 -6.93
CA THR A 9 -1.17 5.07 -7.24
C THR A 9 -2.09 4.09 -7.96
N HIS A 10 -3.33 4.51 -8.22
CA HIS A 10 -4.19 3.82 -9.19
C HIS A 10 -3.52 3.79 -10.57
N ARG A 11 -3.92 2.81 -11.40
CA ARG A 11 -3.47 2.68 -12.81
C ARG A 11 -1.99 2.31 -13.00
N SER A 12 -1.33 1.83 -11.95
CA SER A 12 0.04 1.27 -12.00
C SER A 12 0.10 -0.22 -12.36
N GLY A 13 -1.03 -0.87 -12.67
CA GLY A 13 -1.05 -2.30 -13.04
C GLY A 13 -1.23 -3.27 -11.87
N SER A 14 -1.65 -2.80 -10.69
CA SER A 14 -1.84 -3.63 -9.50
C SER A 14 -2.88 -4.74 -9.68
N THR A 15 -3.90 -4.55 -10.52
CA THR A 15 -4.86 -5.62 -10.88
C THR A 15 -4.22 -6.72 -11.74
N MET A 16 -3.26 -6.39 -12.61
CA MET A 16 -2.50 -7.42 -13.34
C MET A 16 -1.67 -8.24 -12.35
N LEU A 17 -0.99 -7.57 -11.41
CA LEU A 17 -0.19 -8.25 -10.40
C LEU A 17 -1.05 -9.11 -9.47
N GLN A 18 -2.23 -8.64 -9.06
CA GLN A 18 -3.21 -9.45 -8.33
C GLN A 18 -3.57 -10.73 -9.09
N ARG A 19 -3.83 -10.64 -10.41
CA ARG A 19 -4.12 -11.81 -11.25
C ARG A 19 -2.94 -12.77 -11.34
N ILE A 20 -1.72 -12.25 -11.44
CA ILE A 20 -0.49 -13.07 -11.47
C ILE A 20 -0.41 -13.93 -10.20
N PHE A 21 -0.61 -13.32 -9.03
CA PHE A 21 -0.54 -14.06 -7.76
C PHE A 21 -1.70 -15.06 -7.62
N ASN A 22 -2.89 -14.73 -8.10
CA ASN A 22 -4.06 -15.62 -8.12
C ASN A 22 -4.01 -16.67 -9.25
N ALA A 23 -2.95 -16.73 -10.06
CA ALA A 23 -2.81 -17.77 -11.08
C ALA A 23 -2.59 -19.15 -10.44
N ARG A 24 -2.01 -19.19 -9.23
CA ARG A 24 -1.93 -20.38 -8.40
C ARG A 24 -3.24 -20.61 -7.67
N GLU A 25 -3.80 -21.81 -7.81
CA GLU A 25 -5.09 -22.21 -7.24
C GLU A 25 -5.18 -21.98 -5.73
N ASN A 26 -4.12 -22.28 -4.97
CA ASN A 26 -4.09 -22.15 -3.51
C ASN A 26 -3.69 -20.75 -3.01
N THR A 27 -3.62 -19.74 -3.90
CA THR A 27 -3.32 -18.35 -3.53
C THR A 27 -4.56 -17.47 -3.70
N LEU A 28 -4.94 -16.73 -2.66
CA LEU A 28 -6.03 -15.76 -2.73
C LEU A 28 -5.57 -14.35 -2.37
N ILE A 29 -5.47 -13.51 -3.39
CA ILE A 29 -5.28 -12.07 -3.29
C ILE A 29 -6.60 -11.34 -3.55
N TRP A 30 -7.18 -10.77 -2.50
CA TRP A 30 -8.37 -9.92 -2.59
C TRP A 30 -8.09 -8.54 -3.22
N GLY A 31 -9.16 -7.90 -3.69
CA GLY A 31 -9.12 -6.53 -4.20
C GLY A 31 -8.98 -5.47 -3.12
N GLU A 32 -9.21 -4.22 -3.51
CA GLU A 32 -9.06 -3.05 -2.63
C GLU A 32 -10.22 -2.96 -1.63
N HIS A 33 -9.91 -2.65 -0.37
CA HIS A 33 -10.88 -2.32 0.68
C HIS A 33 -10.93 -0.81 0.96
N LYS A 34 -10.73 0.01 -0.08
CA LYS A 34 -10.83 1.48 -0.03
C LYS A 34 -9.95 2.15 1.03
N GLY A 35 -8.77 1.58 1.30
CA GLY A 35 -7.79 2.20 2.19
C GLY A 35 -8.06 2.05 3.70
N VAL A 36 -8.78 1.02 4.15
CA VAL A 36 -9.18 0.86 5.57
C VAL A 36 -8.05 0.97 6.62
N LEU A 37 -6.81 0.55 6.33
CA LEU A 37 -5.68 0.75 7.23
C LEU A 37 -5.38 2.23 7.52
N THR A 38 -5.70 3.15 6.61
CA THR A 38 -5.61 4.59 6.89
C THR A 38 -6.52 4.98 8.07
N ASP A 39 -7.69 4.35 8.20
CA ASP A 39 -8.60 4.59 9.32
C ASP A 39 -8.02 4.05 10.64
N PHE A 40 -7.37 2.89 10.62
CA PHE A 40 -6.65 2.36 11.78
C PHE A 40 -5.45 3.23 12.18
N CYS A 41 -4.66 3.72 11.22
CA CYS A 41 -3.58 4.67 11.49
C CYS A 41 -4.12 5.95 12.14
N ASN A 42 -5.24 6.48 11.62
CA ASN A 42 -5.88 7.68 12.17
C ASN A 42 -6.44 7.44 13.59
N LEU A 43 -7.05 6.28 13.83
CA LEU A 43 -7.51 5.87 15.17
C LEU A 43 -6.34 5.82 16.15
N GLN A 44 -5.25 5.16 15.77
CA GLN A 44 -4.04 5.05 16.59
C GLN A 44 -3.46 6.41 16.94
N LYS A 45 -3.30 7.30 15.93
CA LYS A 45 -2.80 8.67 16.12
C LYS A 45 -3.68 9.45 17.09
N LYS A 46 -5.01 9.40 16.92
CA LYS A 46 -5.97 10.08 17.81
C LYS A 46 -5.84 9.61 19.25
N LEU A 47 -5.86 8.29 19.47
CA LEU A 47 -5.77 7.69 20.80
C LEU A 47 -4.43 7.99 21.48
N ASN A 48 -3.31 7.85 20.76
CA ASN A 48 -1.98 8.16 21.29
C ASN A 48 -1.82 9.64 21.66
N ASN A 49 -2.33 10.55 20.82
CA ASN A 49 -2.31 11.98 21.12
C ASN A 49 -3.11 12.29 22.39
N TYR A 50 -4.29 11.68 22.54
CA TYR A 50 -5.15 11.89 23.70
C TYR A 50 -4.53 11.30 24.98
N SER A 51 -4.04 10.06 24.94
CA SER A 51 -3.31 9.42 26.06
C SER A 51 -2.09 10.24 26.49
N SER A 52 -1.33 10.79 25.54
CA SER A 52 -0.15 11.60 25.83
C SER A 52 -0.53 12.94 26.49
N ARG A 53 -1.56 13.61 25.96
CA ARG A 53 -2.07 14.88 26.49
C ARG A 53 -2.53 14.76 27.95
N PHE A 54 -3.16 13.64 28.31
CA PHE A 54 -3.74 13.43 29.63
C PHE A 54 -2.98 12.43 30.51
N LYS A 55 -1.70 12.14 30.16
CA LYS A 55 -0.84 11.20 30.89
C LYS A 55 -0.79 11.45 32.40
N LYS A 56 -0.82 12.71 32.84
CA LYS A 56 -0.78 13.08 34.26
C LYS A 56 -1.97 12.56 35.05
N GLN A 57 -3.17 12.50 34.47
CA GLN A 57 -4.35 11.97 35.17
C GLN A 57 -4.18 10.48 35.47
N ARG A 58 -3.73 9.70 34.47
CA ARG A 58 -3.39 8.27 34.64
C ARG A 58 -2.33 8.08 35.72
N ILE A 59 -1.23 8.83 35.66
CA ILE A 59 -0.15 8.75 36.65
C ILE A 59 -0.67 9.06 38.05
N SER A 60 -1.42 10.16 38.20
CA SER A 60 -1.99 10.56 39.49
C SER A 60 -2.85 9.45 40.08
N TYR A 61 -3.79 8.90 39.29
CA TYR A 61 -4.67 7.82 39.72
C TYR A 61 -3.91 6.61 40.28
N PHE A 62 -2.96 6.07 39.52
CA PHE A 62 -2.20 4.90 39.95
C PHE A 62 -1.21 5.20 41.08
N ASN A 63 -0.64 6.41 41.14
CA ASN A 63 0.28 6.80 42.23
C ASN A 63 -0.43 7.04 43.57
N THR A 64 -1.74 7.24 43.56
CA THR A 64 -2.55 7.43 44.77
C THR A 64 -3.36 6.18 45.12
N ASN A 65 -2.83 4.99 44.84
CA ASN A 65 -3.53 3.71 45.05
C ASN A 65 -4.95 3.71 44.48
N GLU A 66 -5.09 4.21 43.24
CA GLU A 66 -6.36 4.19 42.49
C GLU A 66 -7.49 4.98 43.18
N ASN A 67 -7.14 6.02 43.94
CA ASN A 67 -8.09 6.92 44.60
C ASN A 67 -9.10 7.55 43.61
N PRO A 68 -10.41 7.26 43.71
CA PRO A 68 -11.43 7.77 42.80
C PRO A 68 -11.70 9.27 42.95
N SER A 69 -11.21 9.92 44.01
CA SER A 69 -11.31 11.39 44.20
C SER A 69 -10.36 12.18 43.28
N ASN A 70 -9.46 11.51 42.57
CA ASN A 70 -8.63 12.16 41.56
C ASN A 70 -9.45 12.58 40.33
N TRP A 71 -9.02 13.66 39.67
CA TRP A 71 -9.60 14.02 38.38
C TRP A 71 -9.18 13.03 37.29
N ILE A 72 -10.10 12.12 36.92
CA ILE A 72 -9.89 11.00 35.97
C ILE A 72 -10.71 11.11 34.68
N ALA A 73 -11.34 12.26 34.41
CA ALA A 73 -12.31 12.43 33.32
C ALA A 73 -11.79 12.05 31.92
N THR A 74 -10.48 12.13 31.70
CA THR A 74 -9.85 11.80 30.42
C THR A 74 -8.73 10.76 30.54
N MET A 75 -8.75 9.97 31.63
CA MET A 75 -7.81 8.88 31.84
C MET A 75 -7.91 7.83 30.72
N ASN A 76 -6.77 7.49 30.12
CA ASN A 76 -6.66 6.54 29.02
C ASN A 76 -5.48 5.59 29.23
N PRO A 77 -5.46 4.39 28.63
CA PRO A 77 -4.31 3.49 28.66
C PRO A 77 -3.03 4.13 28.10
N SER A 78 -1.85 3.56 28.39
CA SER A 78 -0.60 4.05 27.79
C SER A 78 -0.58 3.81 26.28
N ASN A 79 0.30 4.54 25.57
CA ASN A 79 0.44 4.39 24.12
C ASN A 79 0.86 2.96 23.73
N GLU A 80 1.59 2.25 24.60
CA GLU A 80 1.95 0.86 24.37
C GLU A 80 0.72 -0.05 24.26
N PHE A 81 -0.20 0.04 25.23
CA PHE A 81 -1.44 -0.74 25.21
C PHE A 81 -2.36 -0.32 24.06
N ILE A 82 -2.42 0.98 23.74
CA ILE A 82 -3.19 1.49 22.59
C ILE A 82 -2.63 0.91 21.28
N ASN A 83 -1.31 0.95 21.08
CA ASN A 83 -0.68 0.41 19.89
C ASN A 83 -0.94 -1.10 19.76
N ASN A 84 -0.80 -1.84 20.85
CA ASN A 84 -1.11 -3.27 20.87
C ASN A 84 -2.58 -3.55 20.52
N ALA A 85 -3.52 -2.79 21.09
CA ALA A 85 -4.95 -2.93 20.79
C ALA A 85 -5.27 -2.65 19.31
N VAL A 86 -4.64 -1.63 18.71
CA VAL A 86 -4.81 -1.34 17.28
C VAL A 86 -4.21 -2.46 16.42
N HIS A 87 -3.00 -2.92 16.73
CA HIS A 87 -2.36 -4.00 15.96
C HIS A 87 -3.20 -5.29 15.99
N GLN A 88 -3.72 -5.67 17.16
CA GLN A 88 -4.58 -6.85 17.26
C GLN A 88 -5.92 -6.66 16.54
N SER A 89 -6.49 -5.46 16.59
CA SER A 89 -7.71 -5.13 15.83
C SER A 89 -7.51 -5.24 14.32
N VAL A 90 -6.38 -4.73 13.80
CA VAL A 90 -6.01 -4.87 12.38
C VAL A 90 -5.86 -6.33 12.00
N LYS A 91 -5.20 -7.13 12.84
CA LYS A 91 -5.04 -8.57 12.60
C LYS A 91 -6.39 -9.29 12.57
N ALA A 92 -7.21 -9.09 13.59
CA ALA A 92 -8.54 -9.69 13.67
C ALA A 92 -9.41 -9.29 12.47
N PHE A 93 -9.40 -8.01 12.09
CA PHE A 93 -10.14 -7.53 10.92
C PHE A 93 -9.69 -8.23 9.64
N LEU A 94 -8.39 -8.17 9.33
CA LEU A 94 -7.86 -8.72 8.08
C LEU A 94 -8.00 -10.24 8.05
N ASP A 95 -7.59 -10.96 9.09
CA ASP A 95 -7.64 -12.43 9.11
C ASP A 95 -9.10 -12.94 8.94
N ASN A 96 -10.08 -12.23 9.50
CA ASN A 96 -11.50 -12.58 9.32
C ASN A 96 -12.01 -12.39 7.88
N LEU A 97 -11.40 -11.53 7.05
CA LEU A 97 -11.76 -11.41 5.62
C LEU A 97 -11.47 -12.69 4.82
N TYR A 98 -10.70 -13.62 5.39
CA TYR A 98 -10.32 -14.88 4.74
C TYR A 98 -10.84 -16.10 5.49
N ALA A 99 -11.62 -15.92 6.57
CA ALA A 99 -12.13 -17.04 7.38
C ALA A 99 -12.83 -18.10 6.52
N GLN A 100 -13.60 -17.68 5.51
CA GLN A 100 -14.32 -18.56 4.59
C GLN A 100 -13.44 -19.32 3.57
N HIS A 101 -12.16 -18.94 3.43
CA HIS A 101 -11.25 -19.51 2.42
C HIS A 101 -9.92 -20.00 3.00
N ARG A 102 -9.77 -19.98 4.33
CA ARG A 102 -8.49 -20.29 4.99
C ARG A 102 -8.06 -21.74 4.83
N GLU A 103 -9.02 -22.66 4.73
CA GLU A 103 -8.76 -24.09 4.56
C GLU A 103 -8.33 -24.46 3.13
N THR A 104 -8.64 -23.62 2.14
CA THR A 104 -8.36 -23.89 0.72
C THR A 104 -7.20 -23.06 0.15
N HIS A 105 -6.80 -21.97 0.83
CA HIS A 105 -5.73 -21.10 0.36
C HIS A 105 -4.65 -20.93 1.43
N ASP A 106 -3.45 -21.41 1.12
CA ASP A 106 -2.30 -21.38 2.02
C ASP A 106 -1.53 -20.05 1.94
N ILE A 107 -1.71 -19.28 0.86
CA ILE A 107 -1.19 -17.93 0.70
C ILE A 107 -2.37 -16.97 0.56
N ILE A 108 -2.50 -16.05 1.50
CA ILE A 108 -3.55 -15.02 1.48
C ILE A 108 -2.98 -13.61 1.51
N GLY A 109 -3.67 -12.70 0.85
CA GLY A 109 -3.25 -11.30 0.80
C GLY A 109 -4.24 -10.42 0.09
N PHE A 110 -3.95 -9.13 0.00
CA PHE A 110 -4.81 -8.19 -0.71
C PHE A 110 -3.99 -7.17 -1.47
N LYS A 111 -4.65 -6.46 -2.38
CA LYS A 111 -4.07 -5.39 -3.16
C LYS A 111 -4.67 -4.04 -2.78
N GLU A 112 -3.84 -3.02 -2.60
CA GLU A 112 -4.26 -1.64 -2.34
C GLU A 112 -3.43 -0.64 -3.18
N VAL A 113 -4.04 0.50 -3.48
CA VAL A 113 -3.46 1.54 -4.35
C VAL A 113 -3.39 2.91 -3.67
N ARG A 114 -3.75 2.95 -2.38
CA ARG A 114 -3.85 4.15 -1.56
C ARG A 114 -2.78 4.24 -0.47
N TYR A 115 -2.03 3.15 -0.22
CA TYR A 115 -1.15 3.04 0.94
C TYR A 115 0.20 3.70 0.74
N GLY A 116 0.54 4.55 1.71
CA GLY A 116 1.82 5.23 1.83
C GLY A 116 2.57 4.71 3.06
N GLN A 117 3.33 5.60 3.69
CA GLN A 117 4.19 5.26 4.82
C GLN A 117 3.42 4.66 6.00
N ASP A 118 2.40 5.36 6.50
CA ASP A 118 1.72 4.99 7.73
C ASP A 118 1.10 3.58 7.65
N GLU A 119 0.44 3.28 6.52
CA GLU A 119 -0.25 2.00 6.35
C GLU A 119 0.72 0.85 6.14
N LEU A 120 1.82 1.08 5.41
CA LEU A 120 2.85 0.05 5.21
C LEU A 120 3.58 -0.26 6.52
N GLU A 121 3.88 0.75 7.33
CA GLU A 121 4.48 0.55 8.66
C GLU A 121 3.51 -0.20 9.60
N LEU A 122 2.23 0.17 9.60
CA LEU A 122 1.20 -0.52 10.38
C LEU A 122 1.07 -1.98 9.94
N PHE A 123 0.98 -2.24 8.63
CA PHE A 123 0.90 -3.59 8.09
C PHE A 123 2.11 -4.43 8.46
N ARG A 124 3.34 -3.89 8.30
CA ARG A 124 4.58 -4.59 8.66
C ARG A 124 4.65 -4.92 10.16
N LYS A 125 4.19 -4.02 11.04
CA LYS A 125 4.08 -4.28 12.49
C LYS A 125 3.11 -5.42 12.80
N CYS A 126 1.99 -5.50 12.06
CA CYS A 126 0.97 -6.54 12.25
C CYS A 126 1.39 -7.89 11.67
N TYR A 127 2.11 -7.90 10.54
CA TYR A 127 2.55 -9.09 9.83
C TYR A 127 4.05 -9.03 9.47
N PRO A 128 4.96 -9.22 10.46
CA PRO A 128 6.40 -9.06 10.25
C PRO A 128 6.98 -9.98 9.18
N LYS A 129 6.36 -11.13 8.95
CA LYS A 129 6.83 -12.15 8.00
C LYS A 129 6.24 -12.04 6.59
N ALA A 130 5.22 -11.20 6.37
CA ALA A 130 4.54 -11.09 5.08
C ALA A 130 5.46 -10.54 3.98
N LYS A 131 5.25 -10.95 2.74
CA LYS A 131 5.88 -10.32 1.56
C LYS A 131 5.10 -9.04 1.22
N ILE A 132 5.79 -7.92 1.00
CA ILE A 132 5.17 -6.69 0.51
C ILE A 132 5.69 -6.43 -0.89
N ILE A 133 4.79 -6.31 -1.86
CA ILE A 133 5.12 -6.03 -3.25
C ILE A 133 4.74 -4.59 -3.55
N LEU A 134 5.75 -3.76 -3.80
CA LEU A 134 5.62 -2.33 -4.04
C LEU A 134 5.72 -2.06 -5.54
N LEU A 135 4.59 -1.71 -6.15
CA LEU A 135 4.48 -1.51 -7.59
C LEU A 135 4.48 -0.03 -7.94
N VAL A 136 5.39 0.36 -8.82
CA VAL A 136 5.44 1.70 -9.42
C VAL A 136 5.26 1.61 -10.93
N ARG A 137 4.86 2.72 -11.54
CA ARG A 137 4.71 2.88 -12.98
C ARG A 137 5.06 4.31 -13.34
N ASP A 138 5.53 4.53 -14.56
CA ASP A 138 5.82 5.87 -15.08
C ASP A 138 4.62 6.80 -14.83
N PRO A 139 4.83 7.93 -14.12
CA PRO A 139 3.73 8.80 -13.69
C PRO A 139 2.98 9.43 -14.86
N ARG A 140 3.62 9.60 -16.02
CA ARG A 140 3.00 10.13 -17.25
C ARG A 140 1.98 9.14 -17.77
N ASP A 141 2.38 7.88 -17.84
CA ASP A 141 1.55 6.77 -18.31
C ASP A 141 0.39 6.47 -17.35
N VAL A 142 0.65 6.61 -16.06
CA VAL A 142 -0.36 6.57 -15.02
C VAL A 142 -1.39 7.68 -15.25
N TRP A 143 -0.97 8.95 -15.38
CA TRP A 143 -1.87 10.09 -15.58
C TRP A 143 -2.73 9.95 -16.85
N LYS A 144 -2.11 9.52 -17.96
CA LYS A 144 -2.80 9.20 -19.22
C LYS A 144 -3.85 8.10 -19.05
N SER A 145 -3.64 7.18 -18.11
CA SER A 145 -4.53 6.04 -17.88
C SER A 145 -5.70 6.33 -16.91
N HIS A 146 -5.78 7.55 -16.35
CA HIS A 146 -6.87 7.95 -15.46
C HIS A 146 -8.09 8.42 -16.23
N SER A 147 -9.27 7.89 -15.90
CA SER A 147 -10.55 8.46 -16.32
C SER A 147 -10.83 9.77 -15.57
N PHE A 148 -11.70 10.62 -16.13
CA PHE A 148 -12.13 11.85 -15.49
C PHE A 148 -12.69 11.61 -14.07
N ASN A 149 -13.59 10.62 -13.92
CA ASN A 149 -14.19 10.26 -12.63
C ASN A 149 -13.13 9.83 -11.61
N LEU A 150 -12.14 9.05 -12.04
CA LEU A 150 -11.06 8.63 -11.14
C LEU A 150 -10.17 9.82 -10.73
N ARG A 151 -9.93 10.79 -11.63
CA ARG A 151 -9.19 12.02 -11.27
C ARG A 151 -9.92 12.81 -10.20
N ILE A 152 -11.26 12.93 -10.31
CA ILE A 152 -12.10 13.57 -9.29
C ILE A 152 -12.02 12.79 -7.97
N GLU A 153 -12.30 11.49 -7.99
CA GLU A 153 -12.33 10.67 -6.77
C GLU A 153 -10.98 10.66 -6.04
N ALA A 154 -9.90 10.40 -6.75
CA ALA A 154 -8.59 10.15 -6.13
C ALA A 154 -7.81 11.44 -5.84
N TYR A 155 -8.02 12.51 -6.62
CA TYR A 155 -7.20 13.71 -6.56
C TYR A 155 -7.98 15.03 -6.60
N ASN A 156 -9.31 14.99 -6.52
CA ASN A 156 -10.17 16.17 -6.71
C ASN A 156 -9.83 16.92 -8.02
N ASN A 157 -9.56 16.15 -9.08
CA ASN A 157 -9.12 16.61 -10.40
C ASN A 157 -7.84 17.49 -10.38
N SER A 158 -7.01 17.38 -9.34
CA SER A 158 -5.77 18.16 -9.20
C SER A 158 -4.55 17.36 -9.64
N LEU A 159 -3.87 17.85 -10.68
CA LEU A 159 -2.59 17.29 -11.13
C LEU A 159 -1.51 17.39 -10.05
N ILE A 160 -1.44 18.50 -9.31
CA ILE A 160 -0.50 18.70 -8.21
C ILE A 160 -0.69 17.63 -7.12
N LYS A 161 -1.93 17.34 -6.73
CA LYS A 161 -2.22 16.29 -5.75
C LYS A 161 -1.80 14.91 -6.24
N PHE A 162 -2.00 14.61 -7.53
CA PHE A 162 -1.50 13.38 -8.14
C PHE A 162 0.03 13.29 -8.07
N ILE A 163 0.73 14.33 -8.52
CA ILE A 163 2.20 14.39 -8.52
C ILE A 163 2.74 14.21 -7.11
N GLN A 164 2.22 14.97 -6.12
CA GLN A 164 2.66 14.87 -4.73
C GLN A 164 2.43 13.46 -4.16
N LYS A 165 1.26 12.86 -4.43
CA LYS A 165 0.97 11.51 -3.96
C LYS A 165 1.93 10.49 -4.57
N TRP A 166 2.14 10.52 -5.88
CA TRP A 166 3.05 9.61 -6.56
C TRP A 166 4.47 9.78 -6.03
N LYS A 167 4.99 11.02 -5.91
CA LYS A 167 6.34 11.28 -5.38
C LYS A 167 6.50 10.74 -3.97
N ASN A 168 5.58 11.07 -3.08
CA ASN A 168 5.66 10.66 -1.68
C ASN A 168 5.64 9.14 -1.53
N HIS A 169 4.76 8.46 -2.27
CA HIS A 169 4.67 7.01 -2.25
C HIS A 169 5.93 6.37 -2.84
N VAL A 170 6.37 6.80 -4.02
CA VAL A 170 7.53 6.19 -4.70
C VAL A 170 8.82 6.38 -3.90
N SER A 171 9.08 7.60 -3.40
CA SER A 171 10.26 7.85 -2.55
C SER A 171 10.25 6.95 -1.32
N TYR A 172 9.11 6.87 -0.62
CA TYR A 172 9.00 5.97 0.54
C TYR A 172 9.16 4.50 0.14
N TYR A 173 8.57 4.07 -0.97
CA TYR A 173 8.63 2.68 -1.42
C TYR A 173 10.07 2.23 -1.71
N MET A 174 10.84 3.09 -2.38
CA MET A 174 12.25 2.83 -2.66
C MET A 174 13.07 2.68 -1.37
N ASP A 175 12.87 3.57 -0.41
CA ASP A 175 13.59 3.53 0.87
C ASP A 175 13.14 2.35 1.74
N PHE A 176 11.86 2.02 1.73
CA PHE A 176 11.29 0.93 2.51
C PHE A 176 11.79 -0.42 2.00
N ALA A 177 11.80 -0.65 0.69
CA ALA A 177 12.31 -1.88 0.09
C ALA A 177 13.82 -2.10 0.33
N LYS A 178 14.62 -1.02 0.41
CA LYS A 178 16.04 -1.12 0.75
C LYS A 178 16.27 -1.57 2.20
N LYS A 179 15.38 -1.21 3.11
CA LYS A 179 15.51 -1.44 4.56
C LYS A 179 14.87 -2.74 5.02
N ASP A 180 13.89 -3.24 4.28
CA ASP A 180 13.09 -4.39 4.66
C ASP A 180 13.29 -5.56 3.67
N PRO A 181 13.98 -6.64 4.07
CA PRO A 181 14.32 -7.74 3.17
C PRO A 181 13.09 -8.54 2.70
N LYS A 182 11.91 -8.33 3.29
CA LYS A 182 10.65 -8.94 2.85
C LYS A 182 9.79 -8.01 1.99
N THR A 183 10.37 -6.93 1.51
CA THR A 183 9.71 -5.96 0.64
C THR A 183 10.40 -5.94 -0.72
N TYR A 184 9.60 -6.08 -1.78
CA TYR A 184 10.05 -6.14 -3.16
C TYR A 184 9.57 -4.91 -3.90
N PHE A 185 10.47 -4.19 -4.56
CA PHE A 185 10.16 -3.02 -5.36
C PHE A 185 10.18 -3.36 -6.84
N LEU A 186 9.11 -3.00 -7.55
CA LEU A 186 8.87 -3.39 -8.95
C LEU A 186 8.42 -2.20 -9.78
N LYS A 187 8.93 -2.12 -11.01
CA LYS A 187 8.35 -1.27 -12.05
C LYS A 187 7.40 -2.09 -12.91
N TYR A 188 6.23 -1.54 -13.20
CA TYR A 188 5.27 -2.13 -14.13
C TYR A 188 5.91 -2.41 -15.49
N GLU A 189 6.73 -1.48 -15.98
CA GLU A 189 7.41 -1.57 -17.26
C GLU A 189 8.32 -2.81 -17.32
N ASP A 190 9.03 -3.15 -16.24
CA ASP A 190 9.92 -4.31 -16.19
C ASP A 190 9.14 -5.64 -16.29
N ILE A 191 7.89 -5.67 -15.82
CA ILE A 191 6.99 -6.83 -15.96
C ILE A 191 6.57 -6.99 -17.42
N ILE A 192 6.20 -5.88 -18.08
CA ILE A 192 5.78 -5.88 -19.48
C ILE A 192 6.94 -6.23 -20.42
N GLU A 193 8.13 -5.70 -20.13
CA GLU A 193 9.38 -5.99 -20.85
C GLU A 193 9.94 -7.38 -20.52
N ARG A 194 9.33 -8.09 -19.56
CA ARG A 194 9.73 -9.43 -19.11
C ARG A 194 11.20 -9.51 -18.69
N LYS A 195 11.67 -8.51 -17.93
CA LYS A 195 13.05 -8.51 -17.43
C LYS A 195 13.33 -9.74 -16.58
N PRO A 196 14.39 -10.53 -16.84
CA PRO A 196 14.62 -11.80 -16.16
C PRO A 196 14.58 -11.72 -14.64
N GLU A 197 15.19 -10.70 -14.05
CA GLU A 197 15.21 -10.46 -12.60
C GLU A 197 13.80 -10.20 -12.03
N THR A 198 12.97 -9.45 -12.76
CA THR A 198 11.59 -9.17 -12.37
C THR A 198 10.73 -10.42 -12.48
N ILE A 199 10.88 -11.19 -13.56
CA ILE A 199 10.15 -12.44 -13.74
C ILE A 199 10.53 -13.45 -12.66
N ASN A 200 11.81 -13.70 -12.44
CA ASN A 200 12.28 -14.64 -11.43
C ASN A 200 11.78 -14.28 -10.02
N MET A 201 11.80 -12.99 -9.68
CA MET A 201 11.27 -12.53 -8.40
C MET A 201 9.75 -12.80 -8.31
N LEU A 202 8.97 -12.53 -9.36
CA LEU A 202 7.54 -12.81 -9.35
C LEU A 202 7.23 -14.29 -9.21
N LEU A 203 7.96 -15.17 -9.92
CA LEU A 203 7.80 -16.62 -9.82
C LEU A 203 8.02 -17.09 -8.37
N ASP A 204 9.09 -16.62 -7.72
CA ASP A 204 9.39 -16.94 -6.31
C ASP A 204 8.39 -16.29 -5.32
N ALA A 205 8.06 -15.02 -5.53
CA ALA A 205 7.20 -14.27 -4.63
C ALA A 205 5.78 -14.84 -4.60
N ALA A 206 5.22 -15.15 -5.78
CA ALA A 206 3.88 -15.70 -5.95
C ALA A 206 3.82 -17.23 -5.87
N ASN A 207 4.97 -17.91 -5.89
CA ASN A 207 5.08 -19.37 -5.93
C ASN A 207 4.35 -19.97 -7.14
N ILE A 208 4.61 -19.43 -8.33
CA ILE A 208 3.98 -19.83 -9.60
C ILE A 208 5.03 -20.29 -10.61
N THR A 209 4.57 -21.06 -11.59
CA THR A 209 5.31 -21.46 -12.79
C THR A 209 5.34 -20.34 -13.83
N ILE A 210 6.25 -20.46 -14.80
CA ILE A 210 6.31 -19.52 -15.93
C ILE A 210 5.08 -19.65 -16.83
N GLU A 211 4.48 -20.84 -16.92
CA GLU A 211 3.25 -21.12 -17.65
C GLU A 211 2.06 -20.37 -17.02
N GLU A 212 1.91 -20.45 -15.70
CA GLU A 212 0.86 -19.72 -14.95
C GLU A 212 1.03 -18.20 -15.13
N LEU A 213 2.26 -17.68 -15.01
CA LEU A 213 2.54 -16.26 -15.27
C LEU A 213 2.13 -15.86 -16.70
N ASN A 214 2.54 -16.65 -17.70
CA ASN A 214 2.25 -16.38 -19.10
C ASN A 214 0.74 -16.44 -19.40
N SER A 215 0.00 -17.32 -18.73
CA SER A 215 -1.46 -17.41 -18.87
C SER A 215 -2.15 -16.07 -18.52
N VAL A 216 -1.57 -15.31 -17.58
CA VAL A 216 -2.08 -14.01 -17.17
C VAL A 216 -1.63 -12.90 -18.12
N LEU A 217 -0.32 -12.86 -18.44
CA LEU A 217 0.28 -11.78 -19.25
C LEU A 217 -0.18 -11.79 -20.71
N ASN A 218 -0.51 -12.96 -21.26
CA ASN A 218 -0.96 -13.11 -22.64
C ASN A 218 -2.45 -12.73 -22.82
N VAL A 219 -3.19 -12.54 -21.72
CA VAL A 219 -4.61 -12.17 -21.74
C VAL A 219 -4.77 -10.70 -21.37
N LYS A 220 -5.08 -9.89 -22.38
CA LYS A 220 -5.43 -8.47 -22.19
C LYS A 220 -6.85 -8.35 -21.66
N ILE A 221 -6.97 -8.07 -20.36
CA ILE A 221 -8.25 -7.69 -19.75
C ILE A 221 -8.42 -6.17 -19.90
N SER A 222 -9.65 -5.76 -20.24
CA SER A 222 -10.16 -4.39 -20.41
C SER A 222 -9.20 -3.24 -20.01
N GLY A 223 -8.89 -2.39 -20.99
CA GLY A 223 -8.15 -1.13 -20.78
C GLY A 223 -9.07 0.07 -20.94
N ILE A 224 -8.96 1.06 -20.06
CA ILE A 224 -9.55 2.38 -20.30
C ILE A 224 -8.76 2.99 -21.48
N LYS A 225 -9.47 3.56 -22.47
CA LYS A 225 -8.82 4.34 -23.54
C LYS A 225 -7.95 5.42 -22.89
N LYS A 226 -6.70 5.58 -23.34
CA LYS A 226 -5.81 6.64 -22.85
C LYS A 226 -6.59 7.96 -22.91
N GLY A 227 -6.68 8.64 -21.76
CA GLY A 227 -7.31 9.96 -21.66
C GLY A 227 -6.55 10.98 -22.49
N PRO A 228 -7.11 12.19 -22.67
CA PRO A 228 -6.47 13.23 -23.48
C PRO A 228 -5.05 13.51 -23.00
N ASN A 229 -4.10 13.49 -23.93
CA ASN A 229 -2.72 13.91 -23.71
C ASN A 229 -2.70 15.44 -23.66
N ASN A 230 -2.71 16.04 -22.47
CA ASN A 230 -2.37 17.45 -22.32
C ASN A 230 -0.84 17.56 -22.19
N PRO A 231 -0.11 18.08 -23.19
CA PRO A 231 1.36 18.16 -23.13
C PRO A 231 1.84 18.97 -21.92
N SER A 232 1.08 20.01 -21.52
CA SER A 232 1.39 20.81 -20.33
C SER A 232 1.38 19.98 -19.04
N ASP A 233 0.41 19.07 -18.90
CA ASP A 233 0.35 18.17 -17.72
C ASP A 233 1.58 17.25 -17.68
N LEU A 234 1.99 16.71 -18.84
CA LEU A 234 3.13 15.79 -18.94
C LEU A 234 4.44 16.48 -18.61
N GLN A 235 4.65 17.69 -19.15
CA GLN A 235 5.81 18.51 -18.83
C GLN A 235 5.85 18.85 -17.34
N GLN A 236 4.70 19.15 -16.73
CA GLN A 236 4.63 19.44 -15.30
C GLN A 236 4.96 18.21 -14.46
N ILE A 237 4.47 17.02 -14.84
CA ILE A 237 4.85 15.75 -14.20
C ILE A 237 6.37 15.54 -14.29
N GLU A 238 6.95 15.66 -15.48
CA GLU A 238 8.39 15.48 -15.68
C GLU A 238 9.21 16.45 -14.83
N ASN A 239 8.89 17.75 -14.90
CA ASN A 239 9.61 18.78 -14.14
C ASN A 239 9.54 18.51 -12.62
N MET A 240 8.39 18.12 -12.10
CA MET A 240 8.20 17.92 -10.67
C MET A 240 8.70 16.56 -10.18
N CYS A 241 8.71 15.53 -11.03
CA CYS A 241 9.12 14.17 -10.68
C CYS A 241 10.54 13.81 -11.16
N LYS A 242 11.23 14.71 -11.88
CA LYS A 242 12.53 14.51 -12.54
C LYS A 242 13.48 13.61 -11.77
N ASN A 243 13.87 14.02 -10.56
CA ASN A 243 14.87 13.29 -9.76
C ASN A 243 14.45 11.84 -9.45
N ILE A 244 13.17 11.58 -9.19
CA ILE A 244 12.67 10.23 -8.91
C ILE A 244 12.59 9.42 -10.21
N MET A 245 12.16 10.04 -11.30
CA MET A 245 12.11 9.40 -12.61
C MET A 245 13.51 8.97 -13.09
N GLU A 246 14.51 9.83 -12.91
CA GLU A 246 15.93 9.52 -13.20
C GLU A 246 16.41 8.33 -12.37
N GLN A 247 16.13 8.31 -11.06
CA GLN A 247 16.50 7.17 -10.20
C GLN A 247 15.85 5.84 -10.62
N LEU A 248 14.68 5.90 -11.27
CA LEU A 248 13.96 4.74 -11.78
C LEU A 248 14.30 4.40 -13.23
N ASN A 249 15.21 5.14 -13.86
CA ASN A 249 15.58 5.04 -15.27
C ASN A 249 14.37 5.22 -16.21
N TYR A 250 13.45 6.12 -15.87
CA TYR A 250 12.42 6.57 -16.81
C TYR A 250 13.00 7.66 -17.71
N SER A 251 12.88 7.50 -19.03
CA SER A 251 13.39 8.48 -20.01
C SER A 251 12.74 9.84 -19.79
N ILE A 252 13.55 10.89 -19.68
CA ILE A 252 13.11 12.28 -19.61
C ILE A 252 13.40 12.91 -20.96
N GLU A 253 12.37 13.40 -21.64
CA GLU A 253 12.57 14.14 -22.88
C GLU A 253 13.20 15.49 -22.50
N ALA A 254 14.32 15.82 -23.16
CA ALA A 254 15.07 17.05 -22.92
C ALA A 254 14.41 18.25 -23.60
#